data_AF-E3QSR8-F1
#
_entry.id   AF-E3QSR8-F1
#
_cell.length_a   1.000
_cell.length_b   1.000
_cell.length_c   1.000
_cell.angle_alpha   90.00
_cell.angle_beta   90.00
_cell.angle_gamma   90.00
#
_symmetry.space_group_name_H-M   'P 1'
#
loop_
_entity.id
_entity.type
_entity.pdbx_description
1 polymer ?
#
loop_
_entity_poly.entity_id
_entity_poly.type
_entity_poly.pdbx_seq_one_letter_code
_entity_poly.pdbx_strand_id
1 'polypeptide(L)'
;MSHLRYYAYEGFGQRNLERFSYNQAVRVGDKIERSGQGGCDPETGEFYKEINAQIDQAFANVDLDLKDAGGKGWEQVYRVNSYHVPINNEALGAMVRNLNKWMPNHRPIWTCVGGD
;
A
#
# COMPACT_ATOMS: atom_id res chain seq x y z
N MET A 1 -6.91 24.93 7.62
CA MET A 1 -6.56 23.51 7.77
C MET A 1 -7.68 22.70 7.15
N SER A 2 -7.35 21.63 6.41
CA SER A 2 -8.36 20.67 5.94
C SER A 2 -9.11 20.11 7.16
N HIS A 3 -10.44 19.98 7.08
CA HIS A 3 -11.27 19.38 8.13
C HIS A 3 -11.14 17.85 8.18
N LEU A 4 -10.39 17.27 7.25
CA LEU A 4 -10.15 15.84 7.15
C LEU A 4 -9.14 15.38 8.18
N ARG A 5 -9.26 14.11 8.59
CA ARG A 5 -8.30 13.47 9.49
C ARG A 5 -7.26 12.73 8.67
N TYR A 6 -5.99 13.06 8.90
CA TYR A 6 -4.83 12.47 8.25
C TYR A 6 -4.11 11.52 9.21
N TYR A 7 -3.44 10.52 8.65
CA TYR A 7 -2.81 9.43 9.38
C TYR A 7 -1.41 9.19 8.83
N ALA A 8 -0.48 8.96 9.75
CA ALA A 8 0.88 8.60 9.50
C ALA A 8 1.25 7.52 10.52
N TYR A 9 1.27 6.27 10.06
CA TYR A 9 1.60 5.14 10.92
C TYR A 9 3.03 5.27 11.49
N GLU A 10 3.25 4.64 12.64
CA GLU A 10 4.51 4.72 13.37
C GLU A 10 5.72 4.28 12.53
N GLY A 11 6.88 4.89 12.79
CA GLY A 11 8.11 4.59 12.07
C GLY A 11 8.12 5.26 10.70
N PHE A 12 8.04 4.48 9.62
CA PHE A 12 8.19 5.00 8.26
C PHE A 12 7.19 6.09 7.90
N GLY A 13 5.93 5.98 8.35
CA GLY A 13 4.91 6.97 8.04
C GLY A 13 5.24 8.35 8.62
N GLN A 14 5.50 8.41 9.92
CA GLN A 14 5.91 9.63 10.63
C GLN A 14 7.21 10.21 10.08
N ARG A 15 8.23 9.38 9.82
CA ARG A 15 9.50 9.84 9.21
C ARG A 15 9.28 10.50 7.86
N ASN A 16 8.39 9.94 7.04
CA ASN A 16 8.09 10.48 5.72
C ASN A 16 7.20 11.73 5.78
N LEU A 17 6.32 11.83 6.77
CA LEU A 17 5.58 13.06 7.03
C LEU A 17 6.53 14.22 7.31
N GLU A 18 7.50 14.02 8.20
CA GLU A 18 8.52 15.03 8.52
C GLU A 18 9.42 15.36 7.32
N ARG A 19 9.90 14.34 6.61
CA ARG A 19 10.91 14.49 5.55
C ARG A 19 10.35 14.93 4.20
N PHE A 20 9.15 14.48 3.85
CA PHE A 20 8.57 14.64 2.51
C PHE A 20 7.19 15.33 2.54
N SER A 21 6.70 15.74 3.72
CA SER A 21 5.50 16.57 3.88
C SER A 21 4.22 15.95 3.31
N TYR A 22 4.06 14.62 3.44
CA TYR A 22 2.83 13.92 3.05
C TYR A 22 2.38 12.91 4.12
N ASN A 23 1.08 12.62 4.15
CA ASN A 23 0.50 11.61 5.05
C ASN A 23 0.24 10.30 4.28
N GLN A 24 0.29 9.18 4.98
CA GLN A 24 0.12 7.86 4.38
C GLN A 24 -1.35 7.58 4.08
N ALA A 25 -2.27 8.08 4.93
CA ALA A 25 -3.70 8.02 4.65
C ALA A 25 -4.47 9.28 5.08
N VAL A 26 -5.67 9.42 4.54
CA VAL A 26 -6.68 10.41 4.92
C VAL A 26 -8.05 9.76 4.95
N ARG A 27 -8.88 10.12 5.93
CA ARG A 27 -10.30 9.74 5.95
C ARG A 27 -11.19 10.81 5.35
N VAL A 28 -12.02 10.40 4.41
CA VAL A 28 -13.01 11.22 3.72
C VAL A 28 -14.38 10.55 3.89
N GLY A 29 -15.09 10.94 4.95
CA GLY A 29 -16.28 10.22 5.41
C GLY A 29 -15.96 8.76 5.71
N ASP A 30 -16.69 7.84 5.06
CA ASP A 30 -16.50 6.40 5.23
C ASP A 30 -15.36 5.81 4.38
N LYS A 31 -14.71 6.64 3.54
CA LYS A 31 -13.60 6.21 2.68
C LYS A 31 -12.25 6.50 3.33
N ILE A 32 -11.30 5.60 3.08
CA ILE A 32 -9.89 5.82 3.35
C ILE A 32 -9.21 6.00 2.00
N GLU A 33 -8.60 7.16 1.78
CA GLU A 33 -7.68 7.39 0.65
C GLU A 33 -6.25 7.32 1.15
N ARG A 34 -5.36 6.77 0.34
CA ARG A 34 -3.98 6.49 0.76
C ARG A 34 -2.97 6.87 -0.29
N SER A 35 -1.79 7.18 0.20
CA SER A 35 -0.58 7.30 -0.59
C SER A 35 -0.11 5.93 -1.09
N GLY A 36 0.75 5.94 -2.11
CA GLY A 36 1.38 4.73 -2.62
C GLY A 36 2.24 4.06 -1.56
N GLN A 37 2.15 2.72 -1.47
CA GLN A 37 2.99 1.92 -0.58
C GLN A 37 3.95 1.07 -1.42
N GLY A 38 5.22 1.09 -1.04
CA GLY A 38 6.28 0.28 -1.64
C GLY A 38 6.79 -0.79 -0.69
N GLY A 39 7.76 -1.59 -1.14
CA GLY A 39 8.38 -2.65 -0.35
C GLY A 39 9.46 -2.16 0.62
N CYS A 40 9.16 -1.10 1.36
CA CYS A 40 10.03 -0.60 2.44
C CYS A 40 9.57 -1.20 3.77
N ASP A 41 10.48 -1.75 4.55
CA ASP A 41 10.16 -2.18 5.91
C ASP A 41 9.76 -0.95 6.78
N PRO A 42 8.58 -0.95 7.41
CA PRO A 42 8.08 0.21 8.13
C PRO A 42 8.89 0.53 9.39
N GLU A 43 9.53 -0.46 10.01
CA GLU A 43 10.34 -0.29 11.22
C GLU A 43 11.73 0.23 10.84
N THR A 44 12.45 -0.52 10.01
CA THR A 44 13.86 -0.26 9.68
C THR A 44 14.05 0.77 8.57
N GLY A 45 13.08 0.91 7.68
CA GLY A 45 13.20 1.73 6.47
C GLY A 45 14.02 1.07 5.35
N GLU A 46 14.38 -0.21 5.48
CA GLU A 46 15.10 -0.94 4.43
C GLU A 46 14.19 -1.26 3.25
N PHE A 47 14.73 -1.13 2.03
CA PHE A 47 14.00 -1.47 0.81
C PHE A 47 14.38 -2.87 0.33
N TYR A 48 13.40 -3.75 0.21
CA TYR A 48 13.60 -5.05 -0.42
C TYR A 48 13.90 -4.87 -1.91
N LYS A 49 14.97 -5.53 -2.37
CA LYS A 49 15.44 -5.49 -3.77
C LYS A 49 14.92 -6.64 -4.62
N GLU A 50 14.56 -7.75 -3.99
CA GLU A 50 13.96 -8.89 -4.67
C GLU A 50 12.46 -8.61 -4.86
N ILE A 51 11.95 -8.86 -6.08
CA ILE A 51 10.66 -8.37 -6.54
C ILE A 51 9.47 -8.98 -5.76
N ASN A 52 9.55 -10.26 -5.41
CA ASN A 52 8.49 -10.90 -4.61
C ASN A 52 8.45 -10.33 -3.20
N ALA A 53 9.60 -10.24 -2.52
CA ALA A 53 9.70 -9.66 -1.19
C ALA A 53 9.25 -8.19 -1.19
N GLN A 54 9.61 -7.43 -2.23
CA GLN A 54 9.19 -6.04 -2.38
C GLN A 54 7.66 -5.92 -2.52
N ILE A 55 7.03 -6.76 -3.36
CA ILE A 55 5.58 -6.76 -3.57
C ILE A 55 4.86 -7.26 -2.32
N ASP A 56 5.32 -8.36 -1.72
CA ASP A 56 4.74 -8.93 -0.50
C ASP A 56 4.79 -7.89 0.65
N GLN A 57 5.91 -7.17 0.81
CA GLN A 57 6.05 -6.09 1.77
C GLN A 57 5.14 -4.89 1.44
N ALA A 58 5.02 -4.51 0.17
CA ALA A 58 4.09 -3.46 -0.24
C ALA A 58 2.65 -3.81 0.16
N PHE A 59 2.24 -5.08 0.02
CA PHE A 59 0.94 -5.54 0.49
C PHE A 59 0.80 -5.48 2.02
N ALA A 60 1.83 -5.89 2.77
CA ALA A 60 1.83 -5.77 4.22
C ALA A 60 1.70 -4.30 4.68
N ASN A 61 2.42 -3.38 4.03
CA ASN A 61 2.33 -1.95 4.29
C ASN A 61 0.95 -1.39 3.96
N VAL A 62 0.30 -1.92 2.91
CA VAL A 62 -1.10 -1.56 2.63
C VAL A 62 -2.03 -2.02 3.75
N ASP A 63 -1.83 -3.21 4.30
CA ASP A 63 -2.66 -3.65 5.41
C ASP A 63 -2.47 -2.77 6.66
N LEU A 64 -1.21 -2.48 7.00
CA LEU A 64 -0.82 -1.62 8.12
C LEU A 64 -1.46 -0.24 8.02
N ASP A 65 -1.23 0.47 6.91
CA ASP A 65 -1.70 1.85 6.74
C ASP A 65 -3.24 1.94 6.62
N LEU A 66 -3.93 0.88 6.16
CA LEU A 66 -5.39 0.82 6.21
C LEU A 66 -5.89 0.65 7.65
N LYS A 67 -5.25 -0.20 8.43
CA LYS A 67 -5.63 -0.48 9.83
C LYS A 67 -5.32 0.70 10.74
N ASP A 68 -4.19 1.38 10.56
CA ASP A 68 -3.81 2.60 11.29
C ASP A 68 -4.86 3.72 11.08
N ALA A 69 -5.36 3.85 9.85
CA ALA A 69 -6.47 4.75 9.53
C ALA A 69 -7.85 4.28 10.04
N GLY A 70 -7.93 3.20 10.82
CA GLY A 70 -9.16 2.63 11.37
C GLY A 70 -9.98 1.82 10.36
N GLY A 71 -9.33 1.21 9.38
CA GLY A 71 -9.93 0.33 8.38
C GLY A 71 -9.82 -1.16 8.72
N LYS A 72 -10.46 -2.00 7.92
CA LYS A 72 -10.42 -3.47 8.02
C LYS A 72 -9.29 -4.14 7.22
N GLY A 73 -8.25 -3.38 6.86
CA GLY A 73 -7.18 -3.89 5.99
C GLY A 73 -7.67 -4.19 4.58
N TRP A 74 -7.10 -5.22 3.95
CA TRP A 74 -7.40 -5.57 2.56
C TRP A 74 -8.84 -6.01 2.27
N GLU A 75 -9.58 -6.54 3.26
CA GLU A 75 -10.95 -7.04 3.09
C GLU A 75 -11.94 -5.99 2.55
N GLN A 76 -11.66 -4.70 2.79
CA GLN A 76 -12.52 -3.59 2.33
C GLN A 76 -12.00 -2.89 1.06
N VAL A 77 -10.89 -3.36 0.47
CA VAL A 77 -10.27 -2.68 -0.69
C VAL A 77 -11.02 -3.04 -1.96
N TYR A 78 -11.63 -2.04 -2.62
CA TYR A 78 -12.40 -2.25 -3.85
C TYR A 78 -11.65 -1.87 -5.14
N ARG A 79 -10.56 -1.08 -5.04
CA ARG A 79 -9.77 -0.60 -6.18
C ARG A 79 -8.28 -0.67 -5.87
N VAL A 80 -7.51 -1.22 -6.79
CA VAL A 80 -6.04 -1.27 -6.74
C VAL A 80 -5.45 -0.62 -8.00
N ASN A 81 -4.48 0.27 -7.81
CA ASN A 81 -3.60 0.73 -8.87
C ASN A 81 -2.19 0.29 -8.51
N SER A 82 -1.49 -0.41 -9.40
CA SER A 82 -0.08 -0.80 -9.18
C SER A 82 0.83 -0.29 -10.29
N TYR A 83 2.01 0.18 -9.88
CA TYR A 83 3.03 0.79 -10.71
C TYR A 83 4.32 -0.03 -10.59
N HIS A 84 4.88 -0.45 -11.71
CA HIS A 84 5.99 -1.42 -11.75
C HIS A 84 7.15 -0.93 -12.62
N VAL A 85 8.37 -1.15 -12.14
CA VAL A 85 9.63 -0.87 -12.88
C VAL A 85 10.67 -1.93 -12.48
N PRO A 86 10.97 -2.95 -13.31
CA PRO A 86 10.26 -3.32 -14.53
C PRO A 86 8.95 -4.07 -14.24
N ILE A 87 8.06 -4.14 -15.24
CA ILE A 87 6.92 -5.07 -15.20
C ILE A 87 7.24 -6.38 -15.92
N ASN A 88 7.28 -7.49 -15.19
CA ASN A 88 7.55 -8.82 -15.75
C ASN A 88 6.58 -9.88 -15.20
N ASN A 89 6.68 -11.11 -15.72
CA ASN A 89 5.80 -12.21 -15.30
C ASN A 89 5.94 -12.56 -13.81
N GLU A 90 7.11 -12.34 -13.23
CA GLU A 90 7.35 -12.56 -11.80
C GLU A 90 6.60 -11.54 -10.94
N ALA A 91 6.68 -10.25 -11.28
CA ALA A 91 5.93 -9.18 -10.64
C ALA A 91 4.42 -9.40 -10.76
N LEU A 92 3.93 -9.77 -11.96
CA LEU A 92 2.51 -10.08 -12.17
C LEU A 92 2.07 -11.30 -11.36
N GLY A 93 2.89 -12.35 -11.31
CA GLY A 93 2.65 -13.53 -10.47
C GLY A 93 2.55 -13.18 -8.99
N ALA A 94 3.45 -12.33 -8.50
CA ALA A 94 3.44 -11.85 -7.12
C ALA A 94 2.20 -11.01 -6.79
N MET A 95 1.78 -10.13 -7.71
CA MET A 95 0.54 -9.37 -7.58
C MET A 95 -0.66 -10.30 -7.45
N VAL A 96 -0.84 -11.26 -8.38
CA VAL A 96 -1.98 -12.19 -8.36
C VAL A 96 -1.98 -13.04 -7.09
N ARG A 97 -0.83 -13.55 -6.67
CA ARG A 97 -0.67 -14.31 -5.41
C ARG A 97 -1.16 -13.50 -4.21
N ASN A 98 -0.75 -12.24 -4.10
CA ASN A 98 -1.14 -11.39 -2.98
C ASN A 98 -2.61 -10.97 -3.05
N LEU A 99 -3.15 -10.61 -4.23
CA LEU A 99 -4.57 -10.30 -4.39
C LEU A 99 -5.44 -11.47 -3.89
N ASN A 100 -5.09 -12.71 -4.23
CA ASN A 100 -5.80 -13.91 -3.75
C ASN A 100 -5.63 -14.14 -2.24
N LYS A 101 -4.42 -13.93 -1.69
CA LYS A 101 -4.14 -14.11 -0.26
C LYS A 101 -4.89 -13.12 0.62
N TRP A 102 -4.86 -11.84 0.24
CA TRP A 102 -5.33 -10.74 1.09
C TRP A 102 -6.81 -10.40 0.87
N MET A 103 -7.38 -10.78 -0.26
CA MET A 103 -8.79 -10.59 -0.58
C MET A 103 -9.45 -11.91 -1.02
N PRO A 104 -9.52 -12.93 -0.15
CA PRO A 104 -10.10 -14.22 -0.51
C PRO A 104 -11.62 -14.15 -0.79
N ASN A 105 -12.31 -13.13 -0.26
CA ASN A 105 -13.76 -13.01 -0.28
C ASN A 105 -14.30 -12.09 -1.40
N HIS A 106 -13.42 -11.38 -2.12
CA HIS A 106 -13.82 -10.48 -3.22
C HIS A 106 -12.66 -10.23 -4.19
N ARG A 107 -12.94 -9.60 -5.33
CA ARG A 107 -11.93 -9.24 -6.32
C ARG A 107 -12.04 -7.75 -6.62
N PRO A 108 -11.00 -6.94 -6.35
CA PRO A 108 -11.05 -5.51 -6.62
C PRO A 108 -10.97 -5.24 -8.12
N ILE A 109 -11.39 -4.04 -8.54
CA ILE A 109 -10.95 -3.53 -9.84
C ILE A 109 -9.45 -3.25 -9.77
N TRP A 110 -8.71 -3.61 -10.82
CA TRP A 110 -7.25 -3.49 -10.84
C TRP A 110 -6.75 -2.83 -12.12
N THR A 111 -6.05 -1.71 -11.96
CA THR A 111 -5.25 -1.09 -13.02
C THR A 111 -3.78 -1.37 -12.75
N CYS A 112 -3.10 -1.94 -13.73
CA CYS A 112 -1.66 -2.22 -13.68
C CYS A 112 -0.95 -1.43 -14.77
N VAL A 113 0.05 -0.64 -14.38
CA VAL A 113 0.88 0.15 -15.31
C VAL A 113 2.34 -0.11 -14.98
N GLY A 114 3.16 -0.30 -16.00
CA GLY A 114 4.60 -0.44 -15.83
C GLY A 114 5.32 -0.15 -17.13
N GLY A 115 6.59 0.22 -17.00
CA GLY A 115 7.50 0.40 -18.13
C GLY A 115 8.66 -0.60 -18.05
N ASP A 116 9.49 -0.55 -19.09
CA ASP A 116 10.77 -1.26 -19.17
C ASP A 116 11.90 -0.48 -18.47
#